data_AF-A0A9P8F7J3-F1
#
_entry.id   AF-A0A9P8F7J3-F1
#
_cell.length_a   1.000
_cell.length_b   1.000
_cell.length_c   1.000
_cell.angle_alpha   90.00
_cell.angle_beta   90.00
_cell.angle_gamma   90.00
#
_symmetry.space_group_name_H-M   'P 1'
#
loop_
_entity.id
_entity.type
_entity.pdbx_description
1 polymer ?
#
loop_
_entity_poly.entity_id
_entity_poly.type
_entity_poly.pdbx_seq_one_letter_code
_entity_poly.pdbx_strand_id
1 'polypeptide(L)'
;ARDFGPRLMSYFLGYGHEVWSAGGYYFWIPMVSPFFGCTFGGFLYDLLMFTGESPINEEWMGIPGAYKRLMSLGKSKKEKTESSIV
;
A
#
# COMPACT_ATOMS: atom_id res chain seq x y z
N ALA A 1 16.86 -4.50 -9.16
CA ALA A 1 16.76 -5.66 -8.24
C ALA A 1 18.13 -5.88 -7.61
N ARG A 2 18.27 -5.63 -6.30
CA ARG A 2 19.56 -5.66 -5.59
C ARG A 2 19.92 -7.07 -5.08
N ASP A 3 18.96 -7.80 -4.55
CA ASP A 3 19.21 -9.08 -3.87
C ASP A 3 18.90 -10.31 -4.73
N PHE A 4 17.87 -10.25 -5.57
CA PHE A 4 17.46 -11.39 -6.39
C PHE A 4 18.50 -11.78 -7.46
N GLY A 5 19.07 -10.80 -8.16
CA GLY A 5 20.05 -11.05 -9.23
C GLY A 5 21.31 -11.77 -8.75
N PRO A 6 22.03 -11.23 -7.75
CA PRO A 6 23.22 -11.89 -7.19
C PRO A 6 22.94 -13.26 -6.54
N ARG A 7 21.77 -13.45 -5.89
CA ARG A 7 21.37 -14.76 -5.34
C ARG A 7 21.11 -15.79 -6.44
N LEU A 8 20.45 -15.40 -7.51
CA LEU A 8 20.19 -16.30 -8.63
C LEU A 8 21.50 -16.71 -9.33
N MET A 9 22.43 -15.76 -9.50
CA MET A 9 23.73 -16.03 -10.10
C MET A 9 24.58 -16.97 -9.22
N SER A 10 24.64 -16.74 -7.91
CA SER A 10 25.35 -17.63 -6.97
C SER A 10 24.74 -19.03 -6.91
N TYR A 11 23.42 -19.16 -7.03
CA TYR A 11 22.75 -20.46 -7.18
C TYR A 11 23.25 -21.22 -8.42
N PHE A 12 23.31 -20.55 -9.59
CA PHE A 12 23.82 -21.15 -10.82
C PHE A 12 25.33 -21.46 -10.79
N LEU A 13 26.10 -20.68 -10.04
CA LEU A 13 27.54 -20.93 -9.82
C LEU A 13 27.82 -22.10 -8.87
N GLY A 14 26.79 -22.77 -8.36
CA GLY A 14 26.97 -23.98 -7.54
C GLY A 14 27.11 -23.72 -6.05
N TYR A 15 26.77 -22.53 -5.54
CA TYR A 15 26.70 -22.27 -4.09
C TYR A 15 25.56 -23.05 -3.40
N GLY A 16 24.77 -23.81 -4.16
CA GLY A 16 23.76 -24.74 -3.65
C GLY A 16 22.47 -24.07 -3.20
N HIS A 17 21.56 -24.85 -2.61
CA HIS A 17 20.27 -24.34 -2.14
C HIS A 17 20.37 -23.43 -0.91
N GLU A 18 21.55 -23.32 -0.29
CA GLU A 18 21.75 -22.54 0.94
C GLU A 18 21.53 -21.05 0.76
N VAL A 19 21.71 -20.50 -0.46
CA VAL A 19 21.41 -19.09 -0.74
C VAL A 19 19.92 -18.73 -0.53
N TRP A 20 19.04 -19.73 -0.56
CA TRP A 20 17.60 -19.58 -0.33
C TRP A 20 17.20 -19.85 1.13
N SER A 21 17.91 -20.72 1.85
CA SER A 21 17.61 -21.03 3.26
C SER A 21 18.40 -20.17 4.26
N ALA A 22 19.47 -19.52 3.83
CA ALA A 22 20.32 -18.68 4.67
C ALA A 22 19.52 -17.60 5.43
N GLY A 23 19.75 -17.53 6.75
CA GLY A 23 19.11 -16.54 7.63
C GLY A 23 17.62 -16.79 7.88
N GLY A 24 17.17 -18.04 7.86
CA GLY A 24 15.76 -18.39 8.09
C GLY A 24 14.87 -17.99 6.92
N TYR A 25 15.29 -18.34 5.69
CA TYR A 25 14.60 -17.96 4.45
C TYR A 25 14.57 -16.45 4.18
N TYR A 26 15.68 -15.74 4.40
CA TYR A 26 15.75 -14.29 4.20
C TYR A 26 15.55 -13.84 2.72
N PHE A 27 15.41 -14.76 1.77
CA PHE A 27 15.24 -14.44 0.35
C PHE A 27 13.94 -13.71 0.02
N TRP A 28 12.84 -13.98 0.74
CA TRP A 28 11.52 -13.41 0.42
C TRP A 28 11.38 -11.96 0.90
N ILE A 29 12.07 -11.59 1.98
CA ILE A 29 12.01 -10.24 2.59
C ILE A 29 12.38 -9.14 1.58
N PRO A 30 13.55 -9.16 0.92
CA PRO A 30 13.89 -8.17 -0.10
C PRO A 30 13.08 -8.31 -1.40
N MET A 31 12.29 -9.38 -1.59
CA MET A 31 11.36 -9.46 -2.70
C MET A 31 10.01 -8.81 -2.38
N VAL A 32 9.56 -8.85 -1.13
CA VAL A 32 8.21 -8.44 -0.75
C VAL A 32 8.20 -7.10 -0.01
N SER A 33 9.09 -6.93 0.96
CA SER A 33 9.16 -5.73 1.81
C SER A 33 9.37 -4.42 1.04
N PRO A 34 10.17 -4.34 -0.05
CA PRO A 34 10.32 -3.09 -0.79
C PRO A 34 9.04 -2.60 -1.45
N PHE A 35 8.16 -3.50 -1.91
CA PHE A 35 6.89 -3.09 -2.50
C PHE A 35 5.99 -2.42 -1.45
N PHE A 36 5.84 -3.06 -0.30
CA PHE A 36 5.08 -2.48 0.81
C PHE A 36 5.72 -1.20 1.35
N GLY A 37 7.05 -1.18 1.50
CA GLY A 37 7.78 -0.01 1.97
C GLY A 37 7.71 1.19 1.02
N CYS A 38 7.84 0.97 -0.30
CA CYS A 38 7.70 2.02 -1.31
C CYS A 38 6.27 2.55 -1.39
N THR A 39 5.26 1.67 -1.41
CA THR A 39 3.86 2.09 -1.43
C THR A 39 3.50 2.86 -0.16
N PHE A 40 3.88 2.35 1.01
CA PHE A 40 3.61 3.03 2.28
C PHE A 40 4.39 4.34 2.42
N GLY A 41 5.67 4.36 2.02
CA GLY A 41 6.49 5.56 2.06
C GLY A 41 5.99 6.65 1.12
N GLY A 42 5.59 6.27 -0.11
CA GLY A 42 4.95 7.19 -1.06
C GLY A 42 3.62 7.73 -0.53
N PHE A 43 2.79 6.86 0.04
CA PHE A 43 1.55 7.27 0.70
C PHE A 43 1.81 8.26 1.86
N LEU A 44 2.80 7.99 2.70
CA LEU A 44 3.12 8.85 3.85
C LEU A 44 3.68 10.20 3.39
N TYR A 45 4.49 10.23 2.34
CA TYR A 45 4.98 11.47 1.73
C TYR A 45 3.82 12.31 1.17
N ASP A 46 2.90 11.66 0.47
CA ASP A 46 1.71 12.31 -0.09
C ASP A 46 0.80 12.89 1.00
N LEU A 47 0.74 12.26 2.18
CA LEU A 47 -0.04 12.77 3.31
C LEU A 47 0.61 13.93 4.07
N LEU A 48 1.92 13.83 4.32
CA LEU A 48 2.59 14.72 5.28
C LEU A 48 3.29 15.91 4.64
N MET A 49 3.76 15.77 3.40
CA MET A 49 4.64 16.77 2.79
C MET A 49 4.13 17.26 1.43
N PHE A 50 3.52 16.39 0.65
CA PHE A 50 3.11 16.75 -0.70
C PHE A 50 1.94 17.75 -0.69
N THR A 51 2.13 18.91 -1.33
CA THR A 51 1.13 20.01 -1.39
C THR A 51 0.64 20.28 -2.83
N GLY A 52 1.01 19.42 -3.78
CA GLY A 52 0.60 19.55 -5.18
C GLY A 52 -0.73 18.85 -5.50
N GLU A 53 -1.08 18.80 -6.79
CA GLU A 53 -2.17 17.95 -7.28
C GLU A 53 -1.70 16.49 -7.34
N SER A 54 -2.27 15.64 -6.48
CA SER A 54 -2.07 14.18 -6.50
C SER A 54 -3.41 13.47 -6.46
N PRO A 55 -3.50 12.22 -6.96
CA PRO A 55 -4.71 11.41 -6.88
C PRO A 55 -5.26 11.24 -5.45
N ILE A 56 -4.41 11.42 -4.42
CA ILE A 56 -4.76 11.35 -2.99
C ILE A 56 -5.32 12.67 -2.46
N ASN A 57 -5.00 13.79 -3.09
CA ASN A 57 -5.48 15.12 -2.70
C ASN A 57 -6.75 15.56 -3.49
N GLU A 58 -7.07 14.86 -4.58
CA GLU A 58 -8.24 15.13 -5.42
C GLU A 58 -9.59 14.87 -4.72
N GLU A 59 -10.64 15.63 -5.07
CA GLU A 59 -11.96 15.52 -4.41
C GLU A 59 -12.71 14.22 -4.76
N TRP A 60 -12.39 13.55 -5.87
CA TRP A 60 -13.07 12.31 -6.30
C TRP A 60 -12.37 11.01 -5.85
N MET A 61 -11.05 11.02 -5.75
CA MET A 61 -10.20 9.86 -5.41
C MET A 61 -9.48 10.01 -4.05
N GLY A 62 -9.37 11.22 -3.55
CA GLY A 62 -8.60 11.55 -2.36
C GLY A 62 -9.35 11.35 -1.05
N ILE A 63 -8.63 11.55 0.05
CA ILE A 63 -9.16 11.46 1.42
C ILE A 63 -10.38 12.38 1.64
N PRO A 64 -10.41 13.63 1.15
CA PRO A 64 -11.59 14.49 1.27
C PRO A 64 -12.83 13.89 0.59
N GLY A 65 -12.65 13.26 -0.57
CA GLY A 65 -13.72 12.60 -1.32
C GLY A 65 -14.27 11.35 -0.63
N ALA A 66 -13.38 10.51 -0.10
CA ALA A 66 -13.74 9.34 0.69
C ALA A 66 -14.54 9.74 1.95
N TYR A 67 -14.11 10.80 2.63
CA TYR A 67 -14.82 11.35 3.80
C TYR A 67 -16.21 11.89 3.44
N LYS A 68 -16.33 12.67 2.35
CA LYS A 68 -17.63 13.16 1.85
C LYS A 68 -18.59 12.01 1.51
N ARG A 69 -18.10 10.95 0.84
CA ARG A 69 -18.90 9.75 0.52
C ARG A 69 -19.33 9.00 1.78
N LEU A 70 -18.45 8.84 2.76
CA LEU A 70 -18.78 8.21 4.03
C LEU A 70 -19.89 8.99 4.76
N MET A 71 -19.76 10.31 4.83
CA MET A 71 -20.77 11.17 5.47
C MET A 71 -22.10 11.20 4.69
N SER A 72 -22.07 11.15 3.35
CA SER A 72 -23.31 11.14 2.55
C SER A 72 -24.11 9.87 2.76
N LEU A 73 -23.45 8.72 2.93
CA LEU A 73 -24.09 7.45 3.31
C LEU A 73 -24.77 7.55 4.67
N GLY A 74 -24.14 8.24 5.64
CA GLY A 74 -24.72 8.50 6.96
C GLY A 74 -25.99 9.37 6.88
N LYS A 75 -25.95 10.45 6.10
CA LYS A 75 -27.09 11.35 5.91
C LYS A 75 -28.30 10.63 5.26
N SER A 76 -28.05 9.84 4.22
CA SER A 76 -29.10 9.10 3.52
C SER A 76 -29.78 8.06 4.41
N LYS A 77 -29.03 7.42 5.31
CA LYS A 77 -29.59 6.46 6.28
C LYS A 77 -30.48 7.14 7.32
N LYS A 78 -30.13 8.36 7.74
CA LYS A 78 -30.90 9.16 8.72
C LYS A 78 -32.23 9.63 8.15
N GLU A 79 -32.23 10.20 6.94
CA GLU A 79 -33.47 10.63 6.24
C GLU A 79 -34.42 9.45 6.00
N LYS A 80 -33.90 8.28 5.62
CA LYS A 80 -34.72 7.09 5.38
C LYS A 80 -35.33 6.52 6.67
N THR A 81 -34.61 6.65 7.78
CA THR A 81 -35.11 6.24 9.10
C THR A 81 -36.20 7.19 9.55
N GLU A 82 -35.97 8.50 9.49
CA GLU A 82 -36.93 9.54 9.90
C GLU A 82 -38.25 9.43 9.11
N SER A 83 -38.22 9.29 7.79
CA SER A 83 -39.44 9.10 6.98
C SER A 83 -40.20 7.78 7.22
N SER A 84 -39.60 6.81 7.89
CA SER A 84 -40.28 5.54 8.24
C SER A 84 -40.98 5.61 9.61
N ILE A 85 -40.67 6.64 10.42
CA ILE A 85 -41.26 6.85 11.76
C ILE A 85 -42.41 7.87 11.71
N VAL A 86 -42.58 8.60 10.60
CA VAL A 86 -43.67 9.57 10.37
C VAL A 86 -44.80 8.93 9.58
#